data_AF-A0A7C7XBC1-F1
#
_entry.id   AF-A0A7C7XBC1-F1
#
_cell.length_a   1.000
_cell.length_b   1.000
_cell.length_c   1.000
_cell.angle_alpha   90.00
_cell.angle_beta   90.00
_cell.angle_gamma   90.00
#
_symmetry.space_group_name_H-M   'P 1'
#
loop_
_entity.id
_entity.type
_entity.pdbx_description
1 polymer ?
#
loop_
_entity_poly.entity_id
_entity_poly.type
_entity_poly.pdbx_seq_one_letter_code
_entity_poly.pdbx_strand_id
1 'polypeptide(L)'
;SESVRIFLASKTDQFVASNDIDGVINALGAGITTRFTPINVVSDSDPLVVGVKQIYQGSWNPIGGFSDTYSNQVWLNLYDPAAFSHPYTGETIPVRTEWQVENFGNQEKILVPNDAITWDIGSQSWKKVGANQEATSKVTFDLILGNWHHEQSMDMNDILHSIYFLLEWGSERHEGDKTYDSVYSPQAAQNAKTLIGIKPIDDDTIEVYIDYWHFDETEIASWVTPWSSMPWELMVSMEQAVIDGKVSFSRSGAVSKSVNWLSLIVPNDAEVIKQYLIDFKQSGYVPPSLQGLQYDWQYFDERYDASIAWIEQNEHAVISNGPFYLDNYSPESRTITINSFDSPGYPFEAGKWKKFEQIKFPKITGIEIPNVVNLKKPTTILVETTDASEIHYFVSNSKGETISSGVKPATDGLSEIIITEVETSKLDVGANTLKIFASSDQILRPDIYGTSFLVVENETSLPDVPILEVEHKSEESPHAGIILAIIGAVIVGIIVSIRRKRKAKLSNN
;
A
#
# COMPACT_ATOMS: atom_id res chain seq x y z
N SER A 1 -22.51 -8.15 21.50
CA SER A 1 -21.05 -8.32 21.43
C SER A 1 -20.62 -7.98 20.03
N GLU A 2 -19.81 -6.94 19.86
CA GLU A 2 -19.14 -6.71 18.58
C GLU A 2 -18.02 -7.75 18.45
N SER A 3 -18.04 -8.54 17.37
CA SER A 3 -16.97 -9.49 17.09
C SER A 3 -15.86 -8.75 16.33
N VAL A 4 -14.69 -8.58 16.93
CA VAL A 4 -13.49 -8.23 16.17
C VAL A 4 -13.14 -9.43 15.30
N ARG A 5 -13.22 -9.27 13.98
CA ARG A 5 -12.83 -10.30 13.01
C ARG A 5 -11.46 -9.93 12.47
N ILE A 6 -10.46 -10.76 12.77
CA ILE A 6 -9.12 -10.63 12.18
C ILE A 6 -9.05 -11.63 11.02
N PHE A 7 -8.88 -11.12 9.80
CA PHE A 7 -8.62 -11.94 8.63
C PHE A 7 -7.12 -12.00 8.40
N LEU A 8 -6.54 -13.20 8.43
CA LEU A 8 -5.13 -13.42 8.12
C LEU A 8 -5.04 -14.11 6.76
N ALA A 9 -4.39 -13.45 5.81
CA ALA A 9 -4.04 -14.01 4.52
C ALA A 9 -2.52 -13.95 4.37
N SER A 10 -1.91 -15.09 4.03
CA SER A 10 -0.49 -15.16 3.66
C SER A 10 -0.41 -15.61 2.21
N LYS A 11 0.34 -14.85 1.41
CA LYS A 11 0.56 -15.13 -0.01
C LYS A 11 2.05 -15.21 -0.27
N THR A 12 2.46 -16.16 -1.09
CA THR A 12 3.83 -16.26 -1.59
C THR A 12 3.81 -15.87 -3.06
N ASP A 13 4.27 -14.67 -3.35
CA ASP A 13 4.47 -14.18 -4.71
C ASP A 13 5.96 -14.13 -5.04
N GLN A 14 6.30 -14.55 -6.25
CA GLN A 14 7.67 -14.50 -6.75
C GLN A 14 7.78 -13.38 -7.76
N PHE A 15 8.72 -12.47 -7.51
CA PHE A 15 9.07 -11.40 -8.42
C PHE A 15 10.53 -11.55 -8.83
N VAL A 16 10.86 -11.08 -10.02
CA VAL A 16 12.22 -11.12 -10.57
C VAL A 16 12.55 -9.73 -11.09
N ALA A 17 13.70 -9.20 -10.68
CA ALA A 17 14.32 -8.01 -11.24
C ALA A 17 15.71 -8.40 -11.76
N SER A 18 16.20 -7.71 -12.80
CA SER A 18 17.58 -7.87 -13.24
C SER A 18 18.53 -7.39 -12.14
N ASN A 19 19.74 -7.98 -12.08
CA ASN A 19 20.80 -7.50 -11.18
C ASN A 19 21.33 -6.12 -11.59
N ASP A 20 21.02 -5.67 -12.82
CA ASP A 20 21.43 -4.36 -13.35
C ASP A 20 20.39 -3.25 -13.06
N ILE A 21 19.38 -3.53 -12.23
CA ILE A 21 18.38 -2.56 -11.80
C ILE A 21 18.60 -2.24 -10.32
N ASP A 22 18.91 -0.98 -10.03
CA ASP A 22 19.03 -0.46 -8.67
C ASP A 22 17.72 0.21 -8.23
N GLY A 23 17.58 0.48 -6.92
CA GLY A 23 16.46 1.25 -6.38
C GLY A 23 15.12 0.50 -6.29
N VAL A 24 15.13 -0.83 -6.37
CA VAL A 24 13.91 -1.66 -6.21
C VAL A 24 13.38 -1.57 -4.78
N ILE A 25 12.09 -1.24 -4.62
CA ILE A 25 11.42 -1.14 -3.32
C ILE A 25 10.49 -2.33 -3.13
N ASN A 26 10.87 -3.26 -2.26
CA ASN A 26 10.13 -4.49 -2.03
C ASN A 26 9.14 -4.35 -0.85
N ALA A 27 7.98 -3.73 -1.11
CA ALA A 27 6.95 -3.53 -0.09
C ALA A 27 6.44 -4.87 0.49
N LEU A 28 6.14 -4.93 1.79
CA LEU A 28 5.73 -6.18 2.44
C LEU A 28 4.40 -6.74 1.92
N GLY A 29 3.46 -5.86 1.54
CA GLY A 29 2.15 -6.26 1.01
C GLY A 29 2.12 -6.43 -0.52
N ALA A 30 2.69 -5.48 -1.26
CA ALA A 30 2.61 -5.43 -2.72
C ALA A 30 3.85 -6.01 -3.44
N GLY A 31 4.91 -6.34 -2.72
CA GLY A 31 6.21 -6.69 -3.30
C GLY A 31 6.77 -5.55 -4.15
N ILE A 32 7.46 -5.91 -5.24
CA ILE A 32 8.01 -4.93 -6.20
C ILE A 32 6.93 -4.26 -7.07
N THR A 33 5.68 -4.69 -6.98
CA THR A 33 4.57 -4.09 -7.74
C THR A 33 3.95 -2.87 -7.06
N THR A 34 4.51 -2.46 -5.92
CA THR A 34 4.23 -1.17 -5.33
C THR A 34 4.55 -0.04 -6.31
N ARG A 35 3.78 1.05 -6.25
CA ARG A 35 4.00 2.26 -7.06
C ARG A 35 5.41 2.81 -6.93
N PHE A 36 6.03 2.64 -5.76
CA PHE A 36 7.34 3.20 -5.47
C PHE A 36 8.45 2.57 -6.31
N THR A 37 8.34 1.30 -6.71
CA THR A 37 9.39 0.63 -7.49
C THR A 37 9.58 1.27 -8.86
N PRO A 38 8.60 1.28 -9.78
CA PRO A 38 8.79 1.86 -11.12
C PRO A 38 9.15 3.35 -11.10
N ILE A 39 8.75 4.09 -10.06
CA ILE A 39 9.11 5.51 -9.90
C ILE A 39 10.56 5.69 -9.42
N ASN A 40 11.09 4.76 -8.64
CA ASN A 40 12.37 4.92 -7.94
C ASN A 40 13.54 4.19 -8.61
N VAL A 41 13.27 3.13 -9.37
CA VAL A 41 14.32 2.31 -9.98
C VAL A 41 15.21 3.10 -10.92
N VAL A 42 16.48 2.73 -10.94
CA VAL A 42 17.49 3.26 -11.86
C VAL A 42 17.96 2.11 -12.74
N SER A 43 18.03 2.37 -14.05
CA SER A 43 18.51 1.41 -15.03
C SER A 43 19.46 2.09 -16.01
N ASP A 44 20.53 1.38 -16.39
CA ASP A 44 21.42 1.80 -17.48
C ASP A 44 20.78 1.60 -18.87
N SER A 45 19.59 0.97 -18.94
CA SER A 45 18.83 0.76 -20.16
C SER A 45 17.63 1.71 -20.27
N ASP A 46 17.46 2.28 -21.46
CA ASP A 46 16.30 3.09 -21.84
C ASP A 46 15.67 2.49 -23.12
N PRO A 47 14.41 1.98 -23.07
CA PRO A 47 13.47 2.04 -21.94
C PRO A 47 13.67 0.94 -20.90
N LEU A 48 13.21 1.19 -19.66
CA LEU A 48 12.99 0.15 -18.65
C LEU A 48 11.85 -0.78 -19.10
N VAL A 49 12.14 -2.08 -19.24
CA VAL A 49 11.14 -3.07 -19.67
C VAL A 49 10.55 -3.81 -18.46
N VAL A 50 9.26 -3.60 -18.21
CA VAL A 50 8.51 -4.31 -17.17
C VAL A 50 7.62 -5.39 -17.78
N GLY A 51 7.93 -6.66 -17.50
CA GLY A 51 7.12 -7.79 -17.95
C GLY A 51 5.86 -7.97 -17.11
N VAL A 52 4.69 -7.90 -17.73
CA VAL A 52 3.39 -8.14 -17.09
C VAL A 52 2.64 -9.31 -17.74
N LYS A 53 1.77 -9.98 -16.98
CA LYS A 53 0.97 -11.11 -17.51
C LYS A 53 -0.12 -10.65 -18.48
N GLN A 54 -0.71 -9.49 -18.24
CA GLN A 54 -1.68 -8.82 -19.10
C GLN A 54 -1.38 -7.33 -19.07
N ILE A 55 -1.59 -6.63 -20.18
CA ILE A 55 -1.41 -5.17 -20.25
C ILE A 55 -2.72 -4.40 -20.04
N TYR A 56 -3.88 -5.05 -20.17
CA TYR A 56 -5.18 -4.45 -19.88
C TYR A 56 -6.24 -5.53 -19.59
N GLN A 57 -7.15 -5.27 -18.65
CA GLN A 57 -8.36 -6.09 -18.42
C GLN A 57 -9.54 -5.24 -17.95
N GLY A 58 -9.29 -4.26 -17.09
CA GLY A 58 -10.27 -3.32 -16.59
C GLY A 58 -10.25 -1.98 -17.31
N SER A 59 -11.17 -1.12 -16.90
CA SER A 59 -11.41 0.18 -17.50
C SER A 59 -10.58 1.28 -16.86
N TRP A 60 -10.15 2.26 -17.64
CA TRP A 60 -9.36 3.39 -17.16
C TRP A 60 -10.27 4.58 -16.84
N ASN A 61 -10.98 4.51 -15.71
CA ASN A 61 -11.71 5.64 -15.13
C ASN A 61 -11.61 5.55 -13.58
N PRO A 62 -11.40 6.65 -12.85
CA PRO A 62 -11.11 6.61 -11.42
C PRO A 62 -12.34 6.32 -10.52
N ILE A 63 -13.54 6.21 -11.09
CA ILE A 63 -14.78 6.04 -10.32
C ILE A 63 -15.18 4.56 -10.16
N GLY A 64 -15.28 3.84 -11.27
CA GLY A 64 -15.64 2.41 -11.30
C GLY A 64 -14.72 1.56 -12.16
N GLY A 65 -13.57 2.12 -12.57
CA GLY A 65 -12.49 1.47 -13.29
C GLY A 65 -11.40 0.94 -12.37
N PHE A 66 -10.21 0.71 -12.92
CA PHE A 66 -8.98 0.25 -12.24
C PHE A 66 -9.16 -0.93 -11.27
N SER A 67 -10.15 -1.79 -11.53
CA SER A 67 -10.52 -2.90 -10.64
C SER A 67 -9.69 -4.17 -10.85
N ASP A 68 -8.78 -4.17 -11.83
CA ASP A 68 -7.81 -5.23 -12.04
C ASP A 68 -6.39 -4.76 -11.71
N THR A 69 -5.55 -5.71 -11.31
CA THR A 69 -4.16 -5.44 -10.92
C THR A 69 -3.33 -4.82 -12.04
N TYR A 70 -3.61 -5.13 -13.31
CA TYR A 70 -2.77 -4.70 -14.43
C TYR A 70 -2.98 -3.22 -14.75
N SER A 71 -4.23 -2.78 -14.88
CA SER A 71 -4.53 -1.35 -15.10
C SER A 71 -4.13 -0.50 -13.89
N ASN A 72 -4.42 -0.97 -12.67
CA ASN A 72 -4.12 -0.23 -11.46
C ASN A 72 -2.61 -0.04 -11.25
N GLN A 73 -1.78 -1.05 -11.54
CA GLN A 73 -0.33 -0.94 -11.42
C GLN A 73 0.26 0.12 -12.35
N VAL A 74 -0.29 0.29 -13.56
CA VAL A 74 0.14 1.35 -14.47
C VAL A 74 -0.38 2.70 -14.00
N TRP A 75 -1.67 2.79 -13.64
CA TRP A 75 -2.30 4.01 -13.15
C TRP A 75 -1.57 4.63 -11.95
N LEU A 76 -1.10 3.83 -11.01
CA LEU A 76 -0.36 4.31 -9.83
C LEU A 76 0.99 4.98 -10.14
N ASN A 77 1.48 4.87 -11.37
CA ASN A 77 2.65 5.61 -11.89
C ASN A 77 2.25 6.91 -12.57
N LEU A 78 1.01 6.99 -13.05
CA LEU A 78 0.43 8.15 -13.71
C LEU A 78 -0.22 9.13 -12.73
N TYR A 79 -0.60 8.64 -11.55
CA TYR A 79 -1.33 9.39 -10.54
C TYR A 79 -0.53 9.48 -9.24
N ASP A 80 -0.39 10.70 -8.74
CA ASP A 80 0.04 10.97 -7.38
C ASP A 80 -1.19 11.17 -6.47
N PRO A 81 -1.43 10.26 -5.51
CA PRO A 81 -2.51 10.43 -4.53
C PRO A 81 -2.16 11.48 -3.48
N ALA A 82 -3.16 11.94 -2.73
CA ALA A 82 -2.91 12.75 -1.54
C ALA A 82 -2.10 12.00 -0.48
N ALA A 83 -2.48 10.76 -0.20
CA ALA A 83 -1.81 9.88 0.75
C ALA A 83 -1.71 8.45 0.19
N PHE A 84 -0.79 7.65 0.73
CA PHE A 84 -0.61 6.27 0.32
C PHE A 84 -0.12 5.40 1.48
N SER A 85 -0.28 4.09 1.40
CA SER A 85 0.23 3.18 2.44
C SER A 85 1.75 3.10 2.41
N HIS A 86 2.37 3.20 3.58
CA HIS A 86 3.80 3.02 3.76
C HIS A 86 4.20 1.59 3.37
N PRO A 87 5.25 1.39 2.55
CA PRO A 87 5.55 0.08 1.96
C PRO A 87 5.94 -1.00 2.99
N TYR A 88 6.36 -0.59 4.19
CA TYR A 88 6.87 -1.49 5.23
C TYR A 88 6.03 -1.49 6.52
N THR A 89 5.27 -0.42 6.79
CA THR A 89 4.41 -0.32 7.99
C THR A 89 2.93 -0.37 7.67
N GLY A 90 2.51 -0.19 6.41
CA GLY A 90 1.10 -0.15 6.04
C GLY A 90 0.36 1.12 6.49
N GLU A 91 0.91 1.89 7.43
CA GLU A 91 0.37 3.17 7.89
C GLU A 91 0.19 4.15 6.74
N THR A 92 -0.81 5.02 6.84
CA THR A 92 -1.04 6.06 5.84
C THR A 92 0.03 7.13 5.96
N ILE A 93 0.74 7.38 4.86
CA ILE A 93 1.74 8.46 4.74
C ILE A 93 1.31 9.53 3.73
N PRO A 94 1.68 10.79 3.97
CA PRO A 94 1.46 11.86 3.02
C PRO A 94 2.24 11.64 1.72
N VAL A 95 1.60 11.96 0.60
CA VAL A 95 2.22 12.03 -0.72
C VAL A 95 2.07 13.44 -1.28
N ARG A 96 0.86 13.89 -1.61
CA ARG A 96 0.57 15.24 -2.15
C ARG A 96 -0.16 16.16 -1.16
N THR A 97 -0.23 15.77 0.10
CA THR A 97 -0.81 16.59 1.15
C THR A 97 0.09 16.55 2.38
N GLU A 98 0.05 17.60 3.17
CA GLU A 98 0.41 17.57 4.58
C GLU A 98 -0.87 17.81 5.38
N TRP A 99 -0.94 17.34 6.63
CA TRP A 99 -2.14 17.53 7.43
C TRP A 99 -1.87 17.67 8.91
N GLN A 100 -2.79 18.36 9.58
CA GLN A 100 -2.91 18.41 11.03
C GLN A 100 -4.30 17.98 11.45
N VAL A 101 -4.37 17.04 12.40
CA VAL A 101 -5.63 16.50 12.91
C VAL A 101 -5.92 17.11 14.27
N GLU A 102 -7.11 17.65 14.42
CA GLU A 102 -7.70 17.99 15.72
C GLU A 102 -8.80 16.97 16.03
N ASN A 103 -8.61 16.21 17.11
CA ASN A 103 -9.55 15.19 17.57
C ASN A 103 -9.53 15.08 19.10
N PHE A 104 -10.68 15.28 19.74
CA PHE A 104 -10.84 15.20 21.20
C PHE A 104 -11.57 13.93 21.67
N GLY A 105 -11.73 12.94 20.78
CA GLY A 105 -12.43 11.70 21.07
C GLY A 105 -13.89 11.92 21.47
N ASN A 106 -14.37 11.09 22.40
CA ASN A 106 -15.74 11.21 22.91
C ASN A 106 -15.90 12.32 23.96
N GLN A 107 -14.87 13.12 24.22
CA GLN A 107 -14.86 14.08 25.33
C GLN A 107 -15.39 15.45 24.93
N GLU A 108 -15.11 15.89 23.70
CA GLU A 108 -15.48 17.21 23.21
C GLU A 108 -15.70 17.18 21.69
N LYS A 109 -16.60 18.05 21.21
CA LYS A 109 -16.87 18.24 19.78
C LYS A 109 -16.25 19.56 19.30
N ILE A 110 -15.89 19.61 18.03
CA ILE A 110 -15.30 20.78 17.38
C ILE A 110 -16.43 21.61 16.75
N LEU A 111 -16.53 22.89 17.09
CA LEU A 111 -17.48 23.78 16.44
C LEU A 111 -17.05 24.05 14.99
N VAL A 112 -17.96 23.79 14.06
CA VAL A 112 -17.75 24.06 12.63
C VAL A 112 -18.00 25.54 12.35
N PRO A 113 -17.11 26.25 11.64
CA PRO A 113 -17.33 27.63 11.25
C PRO A 113 -18.64 27.81 10.46
N ASN A 114 -19.42 28.85 10.79
CA ASN A 114 -20.70 29.13 10.13
C ASN A 114 -20.59 29.37 8.61
N ASP A 115 -19.40 29.76 8.15
CA ASP A 115 -19.06 30.03 6.76
C ASP A 115 -18.42 28.83 6.04
N ALA A 116 -18.16 27.71 6.72
CA ALA A 116 -17.84 26.45 6.07
C ALA A 116 -18.98 26.06 5.13
N ILE A 117 -18.66 25.37 4.04
CA ILE A 117 -19.58 25.03 2.96
C ILE A 117 -19.81 23.53 2.88
N THR A 118 -20.98 23.14 2.35
CA THR A 118 -21.33 21.77 2.00
C THR A 118 -22.19 21.80 0.74
N TRP A 119 -22.21 20.68 0.00
CA TRP A 119 -22.98 20.57 -1.23
C TRP A 119 -24.46 20.35 -0.94
N ASP A 120 -25.32 21.14 -1.56
CA ASP A 120 -26.77 20.97 -1.49
C ASP A 120 -27.30 20.38 -2.80
N ILE A 121 -27.64 19.09 -2.76
CA ILE A 121 -28.13 18.32 -3.92
C ILE A 121 -29.41 18.93 -4.49
N GLY A 122 -30.31 19.43 -3.64
CA GLY A 122 -31.60 19.97 -4.07
C GLY A 122 -31.46 21.26 -4.88
N SER A 123 -30.59 22.17 -4.47
CA SER A 123 -30.31 23.42 -5.18
C SER A 123 -29.16 23.33 -6.18
N GLN A 124 -28.43 22.21 -6.19
CA GLN A 124 -27.22 22.00 -7.00
C GLN A 124 -26.21 23.14 -6.81
N SER A 125 -25.92 23.48 -5.55
CA SER A 125 -24.98 24.56 -5.21
C SER A 125 -24.31 24.35 -3.86
N TRP A 126 -23.17 25.02 -3.66
CA TRP A 126 -22.54 25.13 -2.35
C TRP A 126 -23.36 26.03 -1.43
N LYS A 127 -23.73 25.51 -0.26
CA LYS A 127 -24.37 26.30 0.81
C LYS A 127 -23.49 26.33 2.05
N LYS A 128 -23.68 27.37 2.87
CA LYS A 128 -23.09 27.42 4.21
C LYS A 128 -23.69 26.32 5.08
N VAL A 129 -22.84 25.67 5.89
CA VAL A 129 -23.26 24.68 6.90
C VAL A 129 -24.21 25.31 7.92
N GLY A 130 -23.94 26.57 8.31
CA GLY A 130 -24.77 27.32 9.25
C GLY A 130 -24.31 27.21 10.70
N ALA A 131 -25.11 27.74 11.62
CA ALA A 131 -24.74 27.89 13.02
C ALA A 131 -24.99 26.63 13.85
N ASN A 132 -24.18 26.45 14.89
CA ASN A 132 -24.28 25.36 15.89
C ASN A 132 -24.07 23.96 15.30
N GLN A 133 -23.28 23.86 14.24
CA GLN A 133 -22.83 22.57 13.74
C GLN A 133 -21.54 22.15 14.44
N GLU A 134 -21.43 20.86 14.74
CA GLU A 134 -20.33 20.25 15.46
C GLU A 134 -19.75 19.08 14.67
N ALA A 135 -18.44 18.86 14.78
CA ALA A 135 -17.69 17.75 14.20
C ALA A 135 -16.95 16.94 15.27
N THR A 136 -16.66 15.68 14.97
CA THR A 136 -15.82 14.84 15.85
C THR A 136 -14.34 15.12 15.63
N SER A 137 -13.95 15.34 14.38
CA SER A 137 -12.57 15.65 14.02
C SER A 137 -12.54 16.74 12.96
N LYS A 138 -11.48 17.54 13.01
CA LYS A 138 -11.12 18.51 11.97
C LYS A 138 -9.76 18.11 11.44
N VAL A 139 -9.62 18.15 10.13
CA VAL A 139 -8.32 17.98 9.46
C VAL A 139 -8.04 19.22 8.65
N THR A 140 -6.93 19.88 8.93
CA THR A 140 -6.40 20.96 8.10
C THR A 140 -5.40 20.34 7.14
N PHE A 141 -5.65 20.44 5.84
CA PHE A 141 -4.76 19.95 4.80
C PHE A 141 -4.05 21.10 4.11
N ASP A 142 -2.73 20.96 3.97
CA ASP A 142 -1.90 21.77 3.08
C ASP A 142 -1.64 20.94 1.81
N LEU A 143 -2.12 21.41 0.66
CA LEU A 143 -2.13 20.65 -0.59
C LEU A 143 -0.87 20.96 -1.43
N ILE A 144 -0.13 19.93 -1.81
CA ILE A 144 1.00 20.06 -2.73
C ILE A 144 0.45 20.00 -4.16
N LEU A 145 -0.07 21.13 -4.64
CA LEU A 145 -0.56 21.28 -6.01
C LEU A 145 0.61 21.34 -7.01
N GLY A 146 0.32 21.06 -8.28
CA GLY A 146 1.30 21.07 -9.37
C GLY A 146 0.58 21.10 -10.72
N ASN A 147 1.23 20.66 -11.79
CA ASN A 147 0.58 20.55 -13.09
C ASN A 147 -0.04 19.17 -13.30
N TRP A 148 -1.20 19.16 -13.95
CA TRP A 148 -1.74 18.02 -14.65
C TRP A 148 -0.87 17.70 -15.89
N HIS A 149 -0.96 16.48 -16.44
CA HIS A 149 -0.13 16.05 -17.60
C HIS A 149 -0.31 16.90 -18.86
N HIS A 150 -1.45 17.57 -19.04
CA HIS A 150 -1.68 18.55 -20.10
C HIS A 150 -1.19 19.98 -19.76
N GLU A 151 -0.29 20.10 -18.78
CA GLU A 151 0.39 21.33 -18.33
C GLU A 151 -0.49 22.42 -17.67
N GLN A 152 -1.81 22.21 -17.56
CA GLN A 152 -2.64 23.08 -16.73
C GLN A 152 -2.33 22.85 -15.24
N SER A 153 -2.29 23.94 -14.48
CA SER A 153 -2.09 23.87 -13.03
C SER A 153 -3.34 23.34 -12.32
N MET A 154 -3.10 22.51 -11.31
CA MET A 154 -4.10 22.12 -10.32
C MET A 154 -4.46 23.33 -9.45
N ASP A 155 -5.72 23.43 -9.05
CA ASP A 155 -6.19 24.47 -8.14
C ASP A 155 -7.34 23.98 -7.24
N MET A 156 -7.84 24.87 -6.38
CA MET A 156 -8.95 24.56 -5.48
C MET A 156 -10.26 24.16 -6.21
N ASN A 157 -10.45 24.51 -7.49
CA ASN A 157 -11.63 24.06 -8.24
C ASN A 157 -11.59 22.55 -8.48
N ASP A 158 -10.41 21.98 -8.77
CA ASP A 158 -10.24 20.54 -8.91
C ASP A 158 -10.63 19.81 -7.61
N ILE A 159 -10.23 20.39 -6.47
CA ILE A 159 -10.52 19.86 -5.14
C ILE A 159 -12.00 19.98 -4.79
N LEU A 160 -12.60 21.16 -4.98
CA LEU A 160 -14.02 21.38 -4.74
C LEU A 160 -14.89 20.47 -5.62
N HIS A 161 -14.53 20.31 -6.89
CA HIS A 161 -15.24 19.39 -7.79
C HIS A 161 -15.17 17.94 -7.30
N SER A 162 -14.02 17.48 -6.79
CA SER A 162 -13.89 16.14 -6.21
C SER A 162 -14.81 15.92 -4.99
N ILE A 163 -14.96 16.94 -4.14
CA ILE A 163 -15.82 16.89 -2.95
C ILE A 163 -17.30 16.98 -3.33
N TYR A 164 -17.64 17.81 -4.31
CA TYR A 164 -18.95 17.80 -4.95
C TYR A 164 -19.32 16.39 -5.42
N PHE A 165 -18.44 15.77 -6.22
CA PHE A 165 -18.71 14.47 -6.80
C PHE A 165 -18.94 13.42 -5.71
N LEU A 166 -18.13 13.43 -4.64
CA LEU A 166 -18.33 12.57 -3.47
C LEU A 166 -19.72 12.77 -2.84
N LEU A 167 -20.13 14.01 -2.61
CA LEU A 167 -21.41 14.32 -1.95
C LEU A 167 -22.62 14.02 -2.84
N GLU A 168 -22.54 14.32 -4.14
CA GLU A 168 -23.62 14.05 -5.11
C GLU A 168 -23.82 12.53 -5.28
N TRP A 169 -22.76 11.82 -5.64
CA TRP A 169 -22.82 10.38 -5.96
C TRP A 169 -22.83 9.47 -4.73
N GLY A 170 -22.42 9.97 -3.56
CA GLY A 170 -22.49 9.28 -2.27
C GLY A 170 -23.81 9.50 -1.52
N SER A 171 -24.70 10.34 -2.04
CA SER A 171 -25.96 10.65 -1.36
C SER A 171 -26.98 9.51 -1.39
N GLU A 172 -27.99 9.61 -0.52
CA GLU A 172 -29.13 8.70 -0.58
C GLU A 172 -29.94 8.92 -1.87
N ARG A 173 -30.27 7.84 -2.56
CA ARG A 173 -31.01 7.89 -3.81
C ARG A 173 -32.39 8.49 -3.60
N HIS A 174 -32.72 9.49 -4.40
CA HIS A 174 -34.07 10.05 -4.48
C HIS A 174 -34.74 9.68 -5.82
N GLU A 175 -36.04 9.91 -5.93
CA GLU A 175 -36.77 9.61 -7.15
C GLU A 175 -36.27 10.49 -8.31
N GLY A 176 -35.89 9.87 -9.43
CA GLY A 176 -35.35 10.59 -10.60
C GLY A 176 -33.84 10.87 -10.56
N ASP A 177 -33.16 10.47 -9.49
CA ASP A 177 -31.70 10.59 -9.32
C ASP A 177 -30.94 9.76 -10.39
N LYS A 178 -30.06 10.45 -11.13
CA LYS A 178 -29.20 9.86 -12.18
C LYS A 178 -27.75 9.69 -11.72
N THR A 179 -27.36 10.24 -10.59
CA THR A 179 -26.00 10.25 -10.04
C THR A 179 -25.81 9.09 -9.06
N TYR A 180 -26.00 7.87 -9.57
CA TYR A 180 -25.78 6.65 -8.80
C TYR A 180 -25.03 5.59 -9.61
N ASP A 181 -23.97 5.06 -9.02
CA ASP A 181 -23.23 3.91 -9.52
C ASP A 181 -23.21 2.79 -8.46
N SER A 182 -23.51 1.57 -8.89
CA SER A 182 -23.66 0.42 -7.98
C SER A 182 -22.38 -0.01 -7.26
N VAL A 183 -21.20 0.43 -7.72
CA VAL A 183 -19.91 0.11 -7.14
C VAL A 183 -19.37 1.28 -6.33
N TYR A 184 -19.41 2.49 -6.89
CA TYR A 184 -18.87 3.70 -6.26
C TYR A 184 -19.77 4.22 -5.13
N SER A 185 -21.06 4.42 -5.40
CA SER A 185 -21.98 5.11 -4.48
C SER A 185 -22.05 4.47 -3.08
N PRO A 186 -22.11 3.13 -2.92
CA PRO A 186 -22.13 2.52 -1.58
C PRO A 186 -20.86 2.78 -0.74
N GLN A 187 -19.71 2.96 -1.40
CA GLN A 187 -18.45 3.28 -0.72
C GLN A 187 -18.43 4.77 -0.37
N ALA A 188 -18.69 5.63 -1.37
CA ALA A 188 -18.79 7.07 -1.23
C ALA A 188 -19.78 7.50 -0.14
N ALA A 189 -20.92 6.80 0.00
CA ALA A 189 -21.92 7.09 1.01
C ALA A 189 -21.41 7.02 2.45
N GLN A 190 -20.40 6.19 2.73
CA GLN A 190 -19.81 6.12 4.06
C GLN A 190 -19.06 7.42 4.39
N ASN A 191 -18.27 7.92 3.44
CA ASN A 191 -17.49 9.15 3.59
C ASN A 191 -18.40 10.39 3.53
N ALA A 192 -19.32 10.45 2.56
CA ALA A 192 -20.27 11.54 2.38
C ALA A 192 -21.14 11.77 3.62
N LYS A 193 -21.63 10.69 4.25
CA LYS A 193 -22.45 10.77 5.46
C LYS A 193 -21.70 11.39 6.66
N THR A 194 -20.40 11.18 6.74
CA THR A 194 -19.57 11.72 7.82
C THR A 194 -19.05 13.12 7.55
N LEU A 195 -19.06 13.58 6.29
CA LEU A 195 -18.59 14.92 5.93
C LEU A 195 -19.63 15.97 6.32
N ILE A 196 -19.26 16.83 7.28
CA ILE A 196 -20.13 17.89 7.77
C ILE A 196 -19.98 19.15 6.91
N GLY A 197 -18.74 19.47 6.54
CA GLY A 197 -18.44 20.60 5.68
C GLY A 197 -16.94 20.78 5.48
N ILE A 198 -16.63 21.69 4.57
CA ILE A 198 -15.26 22.06 4.21
C ILE A 198 -15.10 23.58 4.26
N LYS A 199 -13.88 24.04 4.44
CA LYS A 199 -13.56 25.46 4.41
C LYS A 199 -12.23 25.67 3.69
N PRO A 200 -12.24 26.07 2.41
CA PRO A 200 -11.06 26.60 1.76
C PRO A 200 -10.56 27.82 2.53
N ILE A 201 -9.27 27.83 2.87
CA ILE A 201 -8.64 28.91 3.65
C ILE A 201 -7.90 29.86 2.71
N ASP A 202 -7.18 29.30 1.75
CA ASP A 202 -6.46 29.99 0.68
C ASP A 202 -6.34 29.07 -0.56
N ASP A 203 -5.32 29.28 -1.39
CA ASP A 203 -5.16 28.62 -2.69
C ASP A 203 -4.85 27.12 -2.57
N ASP A 204 -4.17 26.70 -1.49
CA ASP A 204 -3.73 25.32 -1.27
C ASP A 204 -4.05 24.77 0.13
N THR A 205 -4.69 25.56 1.01
CA THR A 205 -5.09 25.12 2.35
C THR A 205 -6.60 24.91 2.46
N ILE A 206 -7.03 23.77 3.00
CA ILE A 206 -8.44 23.45 3.22
C ILE A 206 -8.67 22.75 4.57
N GLU A 207 -9.66 23.23 5.32
CA GLU A 207 -10.14 22.51 6.50
C GLU A 207 -11.31 21.58 6.14
N VAL A 208 -11.28 20.36 6.65
CA VAL A 208 -12.32 19.34 6.48
C VAL A 208 -12.86 18.94 7.84
N TYR A 209 -14.18 19.04 8.01
CA TYR A 209 -14.87 18.77 9.27
C TYR A 209 -15.69 17.48 9.14
N ILE A 210 -15.38 16.47 9.95
CA ILE A 210 -15.98 15.14 9.84
C ILE A 210 -16.52 14.62 11.17
N ASP A 211 -17.64 13.89 11.11
CA ASP A 211 -18.18 13.11 12.22
C ASP A 211 -17.61 11.69 12.20
N TYR A 212 -16.29 11.59 12.27
CA TYR A 212 -15.55 10.33 12.28
C TYR A 212 -14.46 10.38 13.36
N TRP A 213 -14.24 9.25 14.04
CA TRP A 213 -13.21 9.10 15.05
C TRP A 213 -12.38 7.85 14.77
N HIS A 214 -11.08 7.97 14.96
CA HIS A 214 -10.17 6.83 15.04
C HIS A 214 -9.07 7.10 16.08
N PHE A 215 -8.44 6.04 16.61
CA PHE A 215 -7.34 6.21 17.58
C PHE A 215 -6.02 6.60 16.89
N ASP A 216 -5.89 6.28 15.60
CA ASP A 216 -4.81 6.69 14.72
C ASP A 216 -5.28 7.91 13.91
N GLU A 217 -4.57 9.04 14.05
CA GLU A 217 -4.87 10.29 13.36
C GLU A 217 -4.69 10.18 11.84
N THR A 218 -3.81 9.31 11.35
CA THR A 218 -3.58 9.14 9.91
C THR A 218 -4.80 8.49 9.23
N GLU A 219 -5.52 7.61 9.94
CA GLU A 219 -6.79 7.05 9.48
C GLU A 219 -7.87 8.12 9.38
N ILE A 220 -7.91 9.07 10.33
CA ILE A 220 -8.82 10.23 10.29
C ILE A 220 -8.51 11.10 9.06
N ALA A 221 -7.24 11.41 8.82
CA ALA A 221 -6.81 12.19 7.66
C ALA A 221 -7.11 11.48 6.32
N SER A 222 -7.03 10.15 6.27
CA SER A 222 -7.39 9.37 5.07
C SER A 222 -8.88 9.20 4.85
N TRP A 223 -9.72 9.47 5.85
CA TRP A 223 -11.15 9.15 5.78
C TRP A 223 -11.89 10.01 4.76
N VAL A 224 -11.64 11.32 4.76
CA VAL A 224 -12.14 12.25 3.72
C VAL A 224 -10.98 13.16 3.32
N THR A 225 -10.14 12.67 2.42
CA THR A 225 -9.00 13.46 1.92
C THR A 225 -9.43 14.29 0.71
N PRO A 226 -9.29 15.62 0.74
CA PRO A 226 -9.66 16.50 -0.35
C PRO A 226 -8.61 16.41 -1.47
N TRP A 227 -8.86 15.58 -2.48
CA TRP A 227 -7.92 15.37 -3.58
C TRP A 227 -8.62 14.95 -4.87
N SER A 228 -8.12 15.43 -6.00
CA SER A 228 -8.57 14.97 -7.32
C SER A 228 -7.51 14.11 -7.99
N SER A 229 -7.97 13.09 -8.71
CA SER A 229 -7.10 12.21 -9.49
C SER A 229 -7.01 12.60 -10.97
N MET A 230 -7.90 13.48 -11.42
CA MET A 230 -7.99 13.97 -12.79
C MET A 230 -8.49 15.44 -12.79
N PRO A 231 -8.23 16.22 -13.87
CA PRO A 231 -8.78 17.56 -14.03
C PRO A 231 -10.31 17.60 -13.93
N TRP A 232 -10.88 18.65 -13.32
CA TRP A 232 -12.34 18.78 -13.16
C TRP A 232 -13.09 18.72 -14.49
N GLU A 233 -12.54 19.24 -15.58
CA GLU A 233 -13.17 19.28 -16.90
C GLU A 233 -13.36 17.88 -17.51
N LEU A 234 -12.42 16.96 -17.23
CA LEU A 234 -12.58 15.56 -17.58
C LEU A 234 -13.63 14.90 -16.69
N MET A 235 -13.59 15.15 -15.38
CA MET A 235 -14.57 14.59 -14.44
C MET A 235 -16.01 14.98 -14.80
N VAL A 236 -16.26 16.26 -15.11
CA VAL A 236 -17.56 16.77 -15.57
C VAL A 236 -18.00 16.11 -16.88
N SER A 237 -17.08 15.98 -17.84
CA SER A 237 -17.38 15.36 -19.14
C SER A 237 -17.75 13.88 -18.98
N MET A 238 -17.04 13.17 -18.11
CA MET A 238 -17.33 11.77 -17.79
C MET A 238 -18.66 11.62 -17.07
N GLU A 239 -18.93 12.48 -16.08
CA GLU A 239 -20.19 12.51 -15.34
C GLU A 239 -21.38 12.74 -16.29
N GLN A 240 -21.31 13.76 -17.15
CA GLN A 240 -22.38 14.07 -18.08
C GLN A 240 -22.61 12.93 -19.08
N ALA A 241 -21.55 12.28 -19.58
CA ALA A 241 -21.66 11.12 -20.45
C ALA A 241 -22.38 9.94 -19.77
N VAL A 242 -22.20 9.76 -18.46
CA VAL A 242 -22.92 8.73 -17.68
C VAL A 242 -24.37 9.13 -17.42
N ILE A 243 -24.64 10.39 -17.10
CA ILE A 243 -25.99 10.94 -16.89
C ILE A 243 -26.85 10.84 -18.15
N ASP A 244 -26.24 11.07 -19.32
CA ASP A 244 -26.88 10.95 -20.63
C ASP A 244 -27.02 9.50 -21.11
N GLY A 245 -26.49 8.55 -20.35
CA GLY A 245 -26.56 7.12 -20.66
C GLY A 245 -25.74 6.73 -21.88
N LYS A 246 -24.63 7.43 -22.16
CA LYS A 246 -23.69 7.06 -23.24
C LYS A 246 -22.69 6.00 -22.79
N VAL A 247 -22.27 6.08 -21.53
CA VAL A 247 -21.29 5.19 -20.90
C VAL A 247 -21.67 4.91 -19.44
N SER A 248 -20.90 4.06 -18.77
CA SER A 248 -21.05 3.79 -17.33
C SER A 248 -19.69 3.71 -16.64
N PHE A 249 -19.62 4.23 -15.40
CA PHE A 249 -18.40 4.18 -14.59
C PHE A 249 -18.00 2.76 -14.19
N SER A 250 -18.95 1.95 -13.74
CA SER A 250 -18.71 0.55 -13.35
C SER A 250 -19.09 -0.46 -14.43
N ARG A 251 -18.43 -1.62 -14.37
CA ARG A 251 -18.74 -2.79 -15.22
C ARG A 251 -20.17 -3.28 -15.06
N SER A 252 -20.69 -3.34 -13.83
CA SER A 252 -22.08 -3.74 -13.56
C SER A 252 -23.08 -2.71 -14.11
N GLY A 253 -22.78 -1.43 -13.99
CA GLY A 253 -23.58 -0.37 -14.60
C GLY A 253 -23.58 -0.48 -16.14
N ALA A 254 -22.44 -0.75 -16.76
CA ALA A 254 -22.30 -0.92 -18.21
C ALA A 254 -23.16 -2.08 -18.73
N VAL A 255 -23.11 -3.22 -18.04
CA VAL A 255 -23.95 -4.40 -18.37
C VAL A 255 -25.44 -4.09 -18.20
N SER A 256 -25.84 -3.45 -17.09
CA SER A 256 -27.26 -3.20 -16.83
C SER A 256 -27.88 -2.18 -17.79
N LYS A 257 -27.12 -1.16 -18.18
CA LYS A 257 -27.56 -0.10 -19.10
C LYS A 257 -27.30 -0.44 -20.58
N SER A 258 -26.60 -1.54 -20.86
CA SER A 258 -26.16 -1.92 -22.22
C SER A 258 -25.33 -0.83 -22.93
N VAL A 259 -24.40 -0.24 -22.19
CA VAL A 259 -23.48 0.82 -22.67
C VAL A 259 -22.03 0.40 -22.41
N ASN A 260 -21.06 1.16 -22.94
CA ASN A 260 -19.65 0.89 -22.69
C ASN A 260 -19.30 1.11 -21.20
N TRP A 261 -18.40 0.27 -20.68
CA TRP A 261 -17.69 0.55 -19.44
C TRP A 261 -16.60 1.57 -19.77
N LEU A 262 -16.78 2.82 -19.30
CA LEU A 262 -16.00 3.97 -19.73
C LEU A 262 -14.51 3.75 -19.49
N SER A 263 -13.71 3.76 -20.56
CA SER A 263 -12.26 3.59 -20.47
C SER A 263 -11.54 4.71 -21.21
N LEU A 264 -10.90 5.62 -20.49
CA LEU A 264 -10.26 6.80 -21.07
C LEU A 264 -9.05 6.49 -21.95
N ILE A 265 -8.47 5.30 -21.80
CA ILE A 265 -7.39 4.79 -22.66
C ILE A 265 -7.91 4.28 -24.02
N VAL A 266 -9.23 4.07 -24.17
CA VAL A 266 -9.83 3.56 -25.40
C VAL A 266 -10.20 4.76 -26.29
N PRO A 267 -9.68 4.85 -27.54
CA PRO A 267 -9.87 6.03 -28.39
C PRO A 267 -11.34 6.40 -28.64
N ASN A 268 -12.22 5.40 -28.85
CA ASN A 268 -13.64 5.66 -29.06
C ASN A 268 -14.33 6.28 -27.83
N ASP A 269 -13.96 5.85 -26.63
CA ASP A 269 -14.51 6.40 -25.40
C ASP A 269 -13.92 7.79 -25.13
N ALA A 270 -12.62 7.99 -25.41
CA ALA A 270 -11.98 9.30 -25.36
C ALA A 270 -12.63 10.32 -26.31
N GLU A 271 -13.04 9.89 -27.52
CA GLU A 271 -13.76 10.74 -28.47
C GLU A 271 -15.13 11.19 -27.95
N VAL A 272 -15.84 10.32 -27.22
CA VAL A 272 -17.10 10.69 -26.55
C VAL A 272 -16.83 11.81 -25.55
N ILE A 273 -15.79 11.67 -24.71
CA ILE A 273 -15.41 12.69 -23.73
C ILE A 273 -14.99 14.01 -24.42
N LYS A 274 -14.22 13.93 -25.50
CA LYS A 274 -13.83 15.10 -26.29
C LYS A 274 -15.03 15.88 -26.82
N GLN A 275 -16.09 15.19 -27.28
CA GLN A 275 -17.29 15.87 -27.76
C GLN A 275 -18.00 16.67 -26.65
N TYR A 276 -18.07 16.13 -25.42
CA TYR A 276 -18.60 16.87 -24.28
C TYR A 276 -17.76 18.13 -23.97
N LEU A 277 -16.43 18.02 -23.97
CA LEU A 277 -15.53 19.17 -23.78
C LEU A 277 -15.78 20.26 -24.84
N ILE A 278 -15.92 19.87 -26.11
CA ILE A 278 -16.22 20.80 -27.22
C ILE A 278 -17.58 21.48 -27.00
N ASP A 279 -18.61 20.72 -26.65
CA ASP A 279 -19.96 21.24 -26.43
C ASP A 279 -20.00 22.20 -25.22
N PHE A 280 -19.29 21.87 -24.15
CA PHE A 280 -19.15 22.75 -22.98
C PHE A 280 -18.44 24.05 -23.31
N LYS A 281 -17.34 23.98 -24.06
CA LYS A 281 -16.62 25.17 -24.54
C LYS A 281 -17.52 26.06 -25.40
N GLN A 282 -18.20 25.48 -26.41
CA GLN A 282 -19.04 26.25 -27.34
C GLN A 282 -20.26 26.89 -26.66
N SER A 283 -20.78 26.27 -25.61
CA SER A 283 -21.96 26.74 -24.88
C SER A 283 -21.64 27.70 -23.73
N GLY A 284 -20.37 27.91 -23.39
CA GLY A 284 -20.00 28.70 -22.22
C GLY A 284 -20.30 27.99 -20.90
N TYR A 285 -20.25 26.65 -20.87
CA TYR A 285 -20.72 25.86 -19.74
C TYR A 285 -19.77 25.94 -18.54
N VAL A 286 -20.31 26.41 -17.41
CA VAL A 286 -19.66 26.39 -16.10
C VAL A 286 -20.39 25.38 -15.20
N PRO A 287 -19.72 24.30 -14.75
CA PRO A 287 -20.33 23.28 -13.90
C PRO A 287 -20.90 23.87 -12.61
N PRO A 288 -22.06 23.39 -12.11
CA PRO A 288 -22.68 23.91 -10.88
C PRO A 288 -21.73 23.95 -9.67
N SER A 289 -20.86 22.95 -9.53
CA SER A 289 -19.85 22.88 -8.46
C SER A 289 -18.77 23.96 -8.52
N LEU A 290 -18.63 24.64 -9.66
CA LEU A 290 -17.66 25.72 -9.87
C LEU A 290 -18.33 27.10 -10.02
N GLN A 291 -19.65 27.18 -9.89
CA GLN A 291 -20.37 28.45 -9.98
C GLN A 291 -20.12 29.32 -8.74
N GLY A 292 -19.99 30.63 -8.95
CA GLY A 292 -19.76 31.60 -7.88
C GLY A 292 -18.31 31.70 -7.40
N LEU A 293 -17.39 30.95 -8.02
CA LEU A 293 -15.95 31.08 -7.84
C LEU A 293 -15.43 32.21 -8.75
N GLN A 294 -14.42 32.97 -8.29
CA GLN A 294 -13.96 34.20 -8.96
C GLN A 294 -13.06 33.94 -10.18
N TYR A 295 -13.54 33.15 -11.14
CA TYR A 295 -12.84 32.87 -12.40
C TYR A 295 -13.55 33.56 -13.56
N ASP A 296 -12.76 34.09 -14.50
CA ASP A 296 -13.28 34.55 -15.77
C ASP A 296 -13.54 33.36 -16.71
N TRP A 297 -14.26 33.61 -17.81
CA TRP A 297 -14.48 32.55 -18.80
C TRP A 297 -13.18 32.03 -19.41
N GLN A 298 -12.13 32.87 -19.48
CA GLN A 298 -10.85 32.49 -20.07
C GLN A 298 -10.22 31.30 -19.33
N TYR A 299 -10.31 31.26 -17.99
CA TYR A 299 -9.91 30.09 -17.21
C TYR A 299 -10.56 28.79 -17.70
N PHE A 300 -11.89 28.78 -17.87
CA PHE A 300 -12.61 27.57 -18.32
C PHE A 300 -12.28 27.21 -19.78
N ASP A 301 -12.18 28.23 -20.64
CA ASP A 301 -11.86 28.08 -22.06
C ASP A 301 -10.49 27.41 -22.26
N GLU A 302 -9.47 27.86 -21.52
CA GLU A 302 -8.10 27.32 -21.55
C GLU A 302 -8.04 25.88 -21.05
N ARG A 303 -8.77 25.55 -19.98
CA ARG A 303 -8.86 24.18 -19.43
C ARG A 303 -9.51 23.21 -20.43
N TYR A 304 -10.63 23.61 -21.04
CA TYR A 304 -11.28 22.81 -22.08
C TYR A 304 -10.36 22.62 -23.30
N ASP A 305 -9.69 23.68 -23.76
CA ASP A 305 -8.76 23.60 -24.89
C ASP A 305 -7.58 22.67 -24.65
N ALA A 306 -6.98 22.73 -23.46
CA ALA A 306 -5.87 21.86 -23.10
C ALA A 306 -6.29 20.37 -23.10
N SER A 307 -7.46 20.07 -22.53
CA SER A 307 -8.01 18.71 -22.51
C SER A 307 -8.38 18.19 -23.91
N ILE A 308 -8.97 19.03 -24.77
CA ILE A 308 -9.27 18.67 -26.17
C ILE A 308 -7.97 18.40 -26.93
N ALA A 309 -6.99 19.32 -26.84
CA ALA A 309 -5.71 19.20 -27.51
C ALA A 309 -4.95 17.94 -27.06
N TRP A 310 -5.02 17.58 -25.78
CA TRP A 310 -4.43 16.36 -25.25
C TRP A 310 -5.03 15.12 -25.93
N ILE A 311 -6.36 15.03 -26.02
CA ILE A 311 -7.04 13.88 -26.64
C ILE A 311 -6.71 13.79 -28.14
N GLU A 312 -6.65 14.93 -28.84
CA GLU A 312 -6.28 14.95 -30.26
C GLU A 312 -4.85 14.52 -30.54
N GLN A 313 -3.92 14.83 -29.62
CA GLN A 313 -2.50 14.50 -29.77
C GLN A 313 -2.18 13.05 -29.36
N ASN A 314 -2.85 12.53 -28.33
CA ASN A 314 -2.51 11.24 -27.70
C ASN A 314 -3.53 10.12 -27.99
N GLU A 315 -4.65 10.44 -28.66
CA GLU A 315 -5.74 9.50 -28.96
C GLU A 315 -6.41 8.87 -27.72
N HIS A 316 -6.19 9.45 -26.53
CA HIS A 316 -6.78 9.02 -25.27
C HIS A 316 -7.06 10.19 -24.33
N ALA A 317 -7.94 10.00 -23.36
CA ALA A 317 -8.33 11.02 -22.37
C ALA A 317 -7.69 10.79 -20.98
N VAL A 318 -6.60 10.03 -20.90
CA VAL A 318 -5.88 9.81 -19.63
C VAL A 318 -5.02 11.03 -19.32
N ILE A 319 -5.43 11.81 -18.32
CA ILE A 319 -4.69 12.96 -17.78
C ILE A 319 -4.68 12.82 -16.26
N SER A 320 -3.52 12.90 -15.63
CA SER A 320 -3.39 12.91 -14.16
C SER A 320 -2.18 13.76 -13.76
N ASN A 321 -1.60 13.53 -12.58
CA ASN A 321 -0.64 14.44 -11.93
C ASN A 321 0.62 13.75 -11.40
N GLY A 322 0.83 12.49 -11.77
CA GLY A 322 1.96 11.67 -11.32
C GLY A 322 3.23 11.89 -12.15
N PRO A 323 4.33 11.21 -11.75
CA PRO A 323 5.66 11.40 -12.33
C PRO A 323 5.82 10.88 -13.77
N PHE A 324 4.86 10.09 -14.26
CA PHE A 324 4.81 9.65 -15.64
C PHE A 324 3.47 10.00 -16.26
N TYR A 325 3.43 10.23 -17.56
CA TYR A 325 2.20 10.33 -18.33
C TYR A 325 2.07 9.13 -19.28
N LEU A 326 0.84 8.82 -19.69
CA LEU A 326 0.60 7.79 -20.69
C LEU A 326 0.99 8.35 -22.07
N ASP A 327 1.99 7.74 -22.70
CA ASP A 327 2.48 8.16 -24.02
C ASP A 327 1.78 7.37 -25.14
N ASN A 328 1.65 6.05 -24.96
CA ASN A 328 1.07 5.20 -25.99
C ASN A 328 0.43 3.94 -25.41
N TYR A 329 -0.69 3.55 -26.01
CA TYR A 329 -1.39 2.31 -25.76
C TYR A 329 -1.55 1.52 -27.06
N SER A 330 -0.86 0.38 -27.16
CA SER A 330 -0.97 -0.53 -28.31
C SER A 330 -1.49 -1.90 -27.87
N PRO A 331 -2.81 -2.15 -28.00
CA PRO A 331 -3.39 -3.47 -27.77
C PRO A 331 -2.80 -4.54 -28.71
N GLU A 332 -2.48 -4.16 -29.96
CA GLU A 332 -1.96 -5.06 -30.99
C GLU A 332 -0.58 -5.61 -30.65
N SER A 333 0.34 -4.72 -30.21
CA SER A 333 1.68 -5.13 -29.76
C SER A 333 1.71 -5.62 -28.32
N ARG A 334 0.58 -5.47 -27.60
CA ARG A 334 0.47 -5.71 -26.15
C ARG A 334 1.51 -4.89 -25.37
N THR A 335 1.55 -3.59 -25.65
CA THR A 335 2.50 -2.66 -25.01
C THR A 335 1.76 -1.42 -24.53
N ILE A 336 2.12 -0.96 -23.33
CA ILE A 336 1.82 0.38 -22.82
C ILE A 336 3.16 1.07 -22.60
N THR A 337 3.28 2.30 -23.09
CA THR A 337 4.45 3.14 -22.88
C THR A 337 4.05 4.33 -22.02
N ILE A 338 4.82 4.57 -20.95
CA ILE A 338 4.67 5.73 -20.09
C ILE A 338 6.01 6.47 -20.09
N ASN A 339 5.98 7.79 -20.23
CA ASN A 339 7.17 8.63 -20.27
C ASN A 339 7.22 9.52 -19.04
N SER A 340 8.42 9.91 -18.61
CA SER A 340 8.60 10.82 -17.49
C SER A 340 7.91 12.15 -17.77
N PHE A 341 7.19 12.66 -16.76
CA PHE A 341 6.60 13.98 -16.81
C PHE A 341 7.60 15.01 -16.25
N ASP A 342 8.56 15.38 -17.09
CA ASP A 342 9.65 16.31 -16.75
C ASP A 342 9.21 17.79 -16.85
N SER A 343 8.04 18.11 -16.29
CA SER A 343 7.50 19.47 -16.25
C SER A 343 8.04 20.24 -15.03
N PRO A 344 8.38 21.54 -15.16
CA PRO A 344 8.65 22.40 -14.00
C PRO A 344 7.49 22.47 -13.00
N GLY A 345 6.27 22.12 -13.43
CA GLY A 345 5.09 22.07 -12.56
C GLY A 345 4.93 20.76 -11.77
N TYR A 346 5.80 19.76 -11.96
CA TYR A 346 5.79 18.55 -11.13
C TYR A 346 6.58 18.78 -9.82
N PRO A 347 6.00 18.52 -8.63
CA PRO A 347 6.58 18.99 -7.37
C PRO A 347 7.68 18.11 -6.77
N PHE A 348 7.95 16.92 -7.33
CA PHE A 348 8.93 16.00 -6.77
C PHE A 348 10.15 15.80 -7.66
N GLU A 349 11.32 15.91 -7.06
CA GLU A 349 12.58 15.56 -7.71
C GLU A 349 12.77 14.04 -7.77
N ALA A 350 13.61 13.62 -8.71
CA ALA A 350 14.07 12.24 -8.82
C ALA A 350 14.68 11.75 -7.49
N GLY A 351 14.24 10.58 -7.04
CA GLY A 351 14.72 9.97 -5.80
C GLY A 351 13.96 10.36 -4.53
N LYS A 352 12.80 11.03 -4.64
CA LYS A 352 11.85 11.26 -3.53
C LYS A 352 11.62 10.02 -2.65
N TRP A 353 11.64 8.82 -3.24
CA TRP A 353 11.33 7.56 -2.57
C TRP A 353 12.55 6.71 -2.17
N LYS A 354 13.79 7.22 -2.37
CA LYS A 354 15.04 6.50 -2.03
C LYS A 354 15.11 6.01 -0.58
N LYS A 355 14.44 6.73 0.34
CA LYS A 355 14.34 6.34 1.75
C LYS A 355 13.78 4.92 1.96
N PHE A 356 13.04 4.38 1.00
CA PHE A 356 12.47 3.04 1.07
C PHE A 356 13.37 1.94 0.49
N GLU A 357 14.53 2.28 -0.08
CA GLU A 357 15.47 1.28 -0.61
C GLU A 357 16.22 0.54 0.51
N GLN A 358 16.57 1.25 1.58
CA GLN A 358 17.48 0.76 2.63
C GLN A 358 16.76 0.50 3.95
N ILE A 359 15.62 -0.20 3.91
CA ILE A 359 14.92 -0.57 5.14
C ILE A 359 15.72 -1.63 5.91
N LYS A 360 15.82 -1.45 7.23
CA LYS A 360 16.47 -2.42 8.11
C LYS A 360 15.41 -3.22 8.84
N PHE A 361 15.53 -4.55 8.75
CA PHE A 361 14.63 -5.46 9.44
C PHE A 361 15.16 -5.68 10.86
N PRO A 362 14.28 -5.64 11.89
CA PRO A 362 14.68 -6.01 13.24
C PRO A 362 15.21 -7.44 13.21
N LYS A 363 16.24 -7.72 14.00
CA LYS A 363 16.80 -9.06 14.16
C LYS A 363 17.14 -9.33 15.61
N ILE A 364 16.91 -10.57 16.03
CA ILE A 364 17.40 -11.11 17.28
C ILE A 364 18.76 -11.73 17.00
N THR A 365 19.82 -11.15 17.55
CA THR A 365 21.21 -11.57 17.30
C THR A 365 21.74 -12.52 18.35
N GLY A 366 21.19 -12.50 19.57
CA GLY A 366 21.64 -13.32 20.69
C GLY A 366 20.59 -13.42 21.78
N ILE A 367 20.53 -14.58 22.44
CA ILE A 367 19.68 -14.80 23.61
C ILE A 367 20.48 -15.57 24.65
N GLU A 368 20.57 -15.01 25.85
CA GLU A 368 21.15 -15.67 27.01
C GLU A 368 20.04 -16.14 27.94
N ILE A 369 19.76 -17.44 27.89
CA ILE A 369 18.81 -18.11 28.78
C ILE A 369 19.55 -19.18 29.61
N PRO A 370 19.32 -19.26 30.93
CA PRO A 370 19.86 -20.35 31.73
C PRO A 370 19.36 -21.71 31.22
N ASN A 371 20.28 -22.68 31.08
CA ASN A 371 19.92 -24.06 30.68
C ASN A 371 18.93 -24.72 31.65
N VAL A 372 18.93 -24.29 32.91
CA VAL A 372 18.07 -24.78 33.98
C VAL A 372 17.55 -23.58 34.78
N VAL A 373 16.23 -23.45 34.86
CA VAL A 373 15.54 -22.44 35.67
C VAL A 373 15.01 -23.14 36.93
N ASN A 374 15.29 -22.58 38.10
CA ASN A 374 14.79 -23.13 39.35
C ASN A 374 13.38 -22.64 39.63
N LEU A 375 12.48 -23.57 39.97
CA LEU A 375 11.12 -23.24 40.41
C LEU A 375 11.19 -22.29 41.62
N LYS A 376 10.31 -21.26 41.65
CA LYS A 376 10.23 -20.26 42.73
C LYS A 376 11.54 -19.49 42.94
N LYS A 377 12.36 -19.31 41.90
CA LYS A 377 13.49 -18.39 41.91
C LYS A 377 13.40 -17.47 40.70
N PRO A 378 13.66 -16.17 40.85
CA PRO A 378 13.66 -15.27 39.71
C PRO A 378 14.74 -15.66 38.70
N THR A 379 14.47 -15.40 37.42
CA THR A 379 15.42 -15.63 36.33
C THR A 379 15.43 -14.43 35.40
N THR A 380 16.61 -14.12 34.89
CA THR A 380 16.80 -13.08 33.87
C THR A 380 17.14 -13.74 32.55
N ILE A 381 16.54 -13.24 31.47
CA ILE A 381 16.89 -13.57 30.09
C ILE A 381 17.35 -12.27 29.42
N LEU A 382 18.56 -12.29 28.87
CA LEU A 382 19.08 -11.18 28.07
C LEU A 382 18.81 -11.45 26.60
N VAL A 383 18.33 -10.43 25.90
CA VAL A 383 18.03 -10.48 24.47
C VAL A 383 18.83 -9.39 23.77
N GLU A 384 19.63 -9.80 22.80
CA GLU A 384 20.36 -8.90 21.91
C GLU A 384 19.61 -8.76 20.59
N THR A 385 19.47 -7.53 20.12
CA THR A 385 18.78 -7.20 18.89
C THR A 385 19.50 -6.12 18.09
N THR A 386 19.23 -6.07 16.79
CA THR A 386 19.62 -4.97 15.91
C THR A 386 18.39 -4.44 15.18
N ASP A 387 18.31 -3.11 15.00
CA ASP A 387 17.22 -2.43 14.27
C ASP A 387 15.81 -2.74 14.82
N ALA A 388 15.72 -3.13 16.09
CA ALA A 388 14.47 -3.31 16.82
C ALA A 388 14.24 -2.13 17.76
N SER A 389 12.98 -1.75 17.91
CA SER A 389 12.54 -0.67 18.80
C SER A 389 12.02 -1.26 20.12
N GLU A 390 11.45 -2.46 20.07
CA GLU A 390 10.97 -3.19 21.24
C GLU A 390 11.00 -4.71 21.01
N ILE A 391 10.90 -5.46 22.10
CA ILE A 391 10.68 -6.90 22.10
C ILE A 391 9.38 -7.24 22.83
N HIS A 392 8.62 -8.17 22.25
CA HIS A 392 7.46 -8.79 22.87
C HIS A 392 7.84 -10.21 23.26
N TYR A 393 7.65 -10.59 24.52
CA TYR A 393 7.97 -11.94 24.97
C TYR A 393 6.76 -12.66 25.55
N PHE A 394 6.77 -13.99 25.40
CA PHE A 394 5.78 -14.90 25.93
C PHE A 394 6.49 -16.13 26.51
N VAL A 395 6.26 -16.39 27.79
CA VAL A 395 6.69 -17.61 28.47
C VAL A 395 5.47 -18.47 28.73
N SER A 396 5.47 -19.70 28.21
CA SER A 396 4.36 -20.63 28.39
C SER A 396 4.80 -21.93 29.04
N ASN A 397 3.93 -22.51 29.85
CA ASN A 397 4.17 -23.80 30.50
C ASN A 397 4.05 -24.98 29.52
N SER A 398 4.19 -26.21 30.03
CA SER A 398 4.14 -27.43 29.20
C SER A 398 2.77 -27.66 28.53
N LYS A 399 1.72 -27.02 29.04
CA LYS A 399 0.35 -27.07 28.50
C LYS A 399 0.07 -25.97 27.47
N GLY A 400 1.03 -25.07 27.23
CA GLY A 400 0.88 -23.93 26.34
C GLY A 400 0.15 -22.74 26.96
N GLU A 401 -0.07 -22.73 28.27
CA GLU A 401 -0.66 -21.59 28.97
C GLU A 401 0.41 -20.51 29.17
N THR A 402 0.13 -19.27 28.76
CA THR A 402 1.05 -18.13 28.97
C THR A 402 1.12 -17.78 30.45
N ILE A 403 2.31 -17.94 31.02
CA ILE A 403 2.60 -17.68 32.44
C ILE A 403 3.13 -16.26 32.66
N SER A 404 3.92 -15.75 31.71
CA SER A 404 4.47 -14.40 31.72
C SER A 404 4.52 -13.86 30.29
N SER A 405 4.22 -12.59 30.12
CA SER A 405 4.36 -11.90 28.85
C SER A 405 4.49 -10.40 29.08
N GLY A 406 5.16 -9.72 28.15
CA GLY A 406 5.25 -8.26 28.20
C GLY A 406 6.03 -7.67 27.04
N VAL A 407 6.13 -6.35 27.06
CA VAL A 407 6.87 -5.55 26.10
C VAL A 407 8.07 -4.91 26.81
N LYS A 408 9.24 -4.96 26.19
CA LYS A 408 10.45 -4.27 26.67
C LYS A 408 11.04 -3.44 25.54
N PRO A 409 11.48 -2.19 25.80
CA PRO A 409 12.23 -1.44 24.80
C PRO A 409 13.54 -2.15 24.47
N ALA A 410 13.96 -2.05 23.21
CA ALA A 410 15.23 -2.60 22.70
C ALA A 410 16.32 -1.51 22.65
N THR A 411 16.40 -0.68 23.69
CA THR A 411 17.37 0.42 23.78
C THR A 411 18.80 -0.11 23.66
N ASP A 412 19.59 0.48 22.76
CA ASP A 412 20.98 0.08 22.49
C ASP A 412 21.16 -1.39 22.05
N GLY A 413 20.10 -2.03 21.55
CA GLY A 413 20.12 -3.41 21.10
C GLY A 413 20.13 -4.45 22.22
N LEU A 414 19.86 -4.06 23.47
CA LEU A 414 19.80 -4.97 24.61
C LEU A 414 18.48 -4.82 25.38
N SER A 415 17.86 -5.96 25.70
CA SER A 415 16.66 -6.01 26.53
C SER A 415 16.76 -7.08 27.61
N GLU A 416 16.26 -6.74 28.80
CA GLU A 416 16.21 -7.65 29.94
C GLU A 416 14.76 -8.10 30.21
N ILE A 417 14.54 -9.41 30.16
CA ILE A 417 13.30 -10.05 30.58
C ILE A 417 13.53 -10.66 31.96
N ILE A 418 12.76 -10.21 32.96
CA ILE A 418 12.82 -10.72 34.32
C ILE A 418 11.58 -11.57 34.56
N ILE A 419 11.77 -12.88 34.75
CA ILE A 419 10.73 -13.81 35.20
C ILE A 419 10.79 -13.88 36.71
N THR A 420 9.75 -13.37 37.36
CA THR A 420 9.68 -13.25 38.82
C THR A 420 9.53 -14.61 39.51
N GLU A 421 9.75 -14.64 40.82
CA GLU A 421 9.47 -15.83 41.64
C GLU A 421 8.01 -16.30 41.52
N VAL A 422 7.06 -15.34 41.45
CA VAL A 422 5.63 -15.65 41.31
C VAL A 422 5.35 -16.32 39.97
N GLU A 423 5.98 -15.88 38.88
CA GLU A 423 5.81 -16.47 37.56
C GLU A 423 6.50 -17.83 37.44
N THR A 424 7.74 -17.95 37.93
CA THR A 424 8.45 -19.25 37.95
C THR A 424 7.74 -20.30 38.80
N SER A 425 6.98 -19.90 39.82
CA SER A 425 6.16 -20.83 40.61
C SER A 425 4.99 -21.46 39.85
N LYS A 426 4.60 -20.87 38.71
CA LYS A 426 3.51 -21.32 37.84
C LYS A 426 4.00 -22.10 36.61
N LEU A 427 5.32 -22.22 36.43
CA LEU A 427 5.91 -23.06 35.39
C LEU A 427 5.81 -24.54 35.81
N ASP A 428 5.78 -25.42 34.81
CA ASP A 428 5.80 -26.86 35.06
C ASP A 428 7.24 -27.35 35.21
N VAL A 429 7.50 -28.30 36.11
CA VAL A 429 8.77 -29.02 36.12
C VAL A 429 8.94 -29.77 34.79
N GLY A 430 10.08 -29.57 34.13
CA GLY A 430 10.33 -30.04 32.78
C GLY A 430 10.34 -28.91 31.74
N ALA A 431 9.92 -29.22 30.52
CA ALA A 431 10.05 -28.30 29.38
C ALA A 431 8.99 -27.19 29.40
N ASN A 432 9.45 -25.95 29.31
CA ASN A 432 8.64 -24.75 29.13
C ASN A 432 9.12 -24.02 27.87
N THR A 433 8.33 -23.07 27.36
CA THR A 433 8.63 -22.39 26.10
C THR A 433 8.82 -20.90 26.30
N LEU A 434 9.76 -20.33 25.55
CA LEU A 434 9.96 -18.90 25.40
C LEU A 434 9.76 -18.55 23.92
N LYS A 435 8.91 -17.56 23.65
CA LYS A 435 8.80 -16.91 22.34
C LYS A 435 9.10 -15.43 22.50
N ILE A 436 9.91 -14.89 21.58
CA ILE A 436 10.26 -13.49 21.51
C ILE A 436 9.99 -13.00 20.08
N PHE A 437 9.40 -11.82 19.98
CA PHE A 437 9.22 -11.09 18.74
C PHE A 437 9.99 -9.77 18.88
N ALA A 438 10.97 -9.51 18.02
CA ALA A 438 11.60 -8.20 17.92
C ALA A 438 10.89 -7.38 16.85
N SER A 439 10.31 -6.24 17.23
CA SER A 439 9.57 -5.35 16.34
C SER A 439 10.29 -4.01 16.16
N SER A 440 9.95 -3.31 15.09
CA SER A 440 10.46 -1.99 14.75
C SER A 440 9.29 -1.07 14.40
N ASP A 441 9.40 0.21 14.73
CA ASP A 441 8.52 1.28 14.28
C ASP A 441 8.66 1.58 12.78
N GLN A 442 9.75 1.13 12.14
CA GLN A 442 10.02 1.37 10.73
C GLN A 442 9.47 0.26 9.81
N ILE A 443 9.16 -0.92 10.36
CA ILE A 443 8.70 -2.09 9.59
C ILE A 443 7.86 -3.06 10.42
N LEU A 444 6.71 -3.48 9.87
CA LEU A 444 5.75 -4.36 10.54
C LEU A 444 6.10 -5.85 10.53
N ARG A 445 7.24 -6.25 9.95
CA ARG A 445 7.69 -7.64 9.98
C ARG A 445 8.65 -7.84 11.15
N PRO A 446 8.22 -8.50 12.24
CA PRO A 446 9.12 -8.80 13.34
C PRO A 446 10.07 -9.95 12.98
N ASP A 447 11.18 -10.02 13.70
CA ASP A 447 11.95 -11.25 13.80
C ASP A 447 11.42 -12.09 14.97
N ILE A 448 11.45 -13.41 14.80
CA ILE A 448 10.78 -14.35 15.71
C ILE A 448 11.80 -15.36 16.20
N TYR A 449 11.95 -15.44 17.51
CA TYR A 449 12.71 -16.49 18.17
C TYR A 449 11.79 -17.33 19.05
N GLY A 450 11.97 -18.66 18.99
CA GLY A 450 11.28 -19.60 19.84
C GLY A 450 12.24 -20.67 20.34
N THR A 451 12.24 -20.93 21.64
CA THR A 451 13.02 -22.01 22.25
C THR A 451 12.27 -22.66 23.41
N SER A 452 12.83 -23.77 23.91
CA SER A 452 12.40 -24.42 25.14
C SER A 452 13.50 -24.39 26.18
N PHE A 453 13.13 -24.27 27.45
CA PHE A 453 14.04 -24.32 28.59
C PHE A 453 13.49 -25.23 29.68
N LEU A 454 14.37 -25.77 30.51
CA LEU A 454 14.01 -26.74 31.56
C LEU A 454 13.83 -26.04 32.91
N VAL A 455 12.75 -26.39 33.60
CA VAL A 455 12.47 -25.96 34.97
C VAL A 455 12.61 -27.15 35.92
N VAL A 456 13.30 -26.98 37.03
CA VAL A 456 13.57 -28.03 38.03
C VAL A 456 13.22 -27.58 39.45
N GLU A 457 12.95 -28.54 40.34
CA GLU A 457 12.85 -28.29 41.77
C GLU A 457 14.22 -28.43 42.44
N ASN A 458 14.87 -27.30 42.75
CA ASN A 458 16.10 -27.22 43.56
C ASN A 458 17.34 -27.97 43.00
N GLU A 459 17.61 -27.88 41.70
CA GLU A 459 18.88 -28.35 41.11
C GLU A 459 19.62 -27.23 40.36
N THR A 460 20.96 -27.23 40.46
CA THR A 460 21.83 -26.21 39.88
C THR A 460 22.41 -26.58 38.51
N SER A 461 22.21 -27.81 38.05
CA SER A 461 22.72 -28.31 36.77
C SER A 461 21.83 -29.42 36.23
N LEU A 462 21.90 -29.67 34.92
CA LEU A 462 21.31 -30.86 34.32
C LEU A 462 21.91 -32.10 34.99
N PRO A 463 21.14 -33.19 35.20
CA PRO A 463 21.70 -34.43 35.68
C PRO A 463 22.76 -34.92 34.68
N ASP A 464 23.96 -35.28 35.19
CA ASP A 464 24.96 -35.99 34.40
C ASP A 464 24.32 -37.30 33.94
N VAL A 465 23.91 -37.36 32.67
CA VAL A 465 23.52 -38.63 32.06
C VAL A 465 24.82 -39.43 31.95
N PRO A 466 24.97 -40.56 32.66
CA PRO A 466 26.09 -41.44 32.41
C PRO A 466 25.93 -41.87 30.96
N ILE A 467 26.83 -41.45 30.09
CA ILE A 467 26.98 -42.08 28.78
C ILE A 467 27.28 -43.54 29.15
N LEU A 468 26.30 -44.43 28.94
CA LEU A 468 26.59 -45.84 28.86
C LEU A 468 27.59 -45.95 27.71
N GLU A 469 28.87 -46.11 28.03
CA GLU A 469 29.84 -46.64 27.08
C GLU A 469 29.21 -47.92 26.55
N VAL A 470 28.66 -47.84 25.34
CA VAL A 470 28.35 -49.03 24.58
C VAL A 470 29.70 -49.68 24.36
N GLU A 471 29.99 -50.73 25.13
CA GLU A 471 31.14 -51.59 24.95
C GLU A 471 30.99 -52.27 23.58
N HIS A 472 31.31 -51.54 22.52
CA HIS A 472 31.41 -52.05 21.18
C HIS A 472 32.69 -52.86 21.12
N LYS A 473 32.61 -54.14 21.52
CA LYS A 473 33.57 -55.13 21.03
C LYS A 473 33.40 -55.20 19.52
N SER A 474 34.31 -54.54 18.81
CA SER A 474 34.52 -54.78 17.39
C SER A 474 35.03 -56.20 17.22
N GLU A 475 34.15 -57.13 16.83
CA GLU A 475 34.63 -58.26 16.02
C GLU A 475 35.02 -57.67 14.67
N GLU A 476 36.33 -57.48 14.46
CA GLU A 476 36.89 -57.15 13.16
C GLU A 476 36.47 -58.22 12.14
N SER A 477 35.57 -57.86 11.24
CA SER A 477 35.30 -58.66 10.05
C SER A 477 36.53 -58.63 9.13
N PRO A 478 37.19 -59.76 8.86
CA PRO A 478 38.46 -59.82 8.12
C PRO A 478 38.30 -59.50 6.62
N HIS A 479 37.14 -59.05 6.17
CA HIS A 479 36.82 -58.81 4.77
C HIS A 479 36.60 -57.34 4.41
N ALA A 480 36.62 -56.42 5.40
CA ALA A 480 36.44 -54.99 5.14
C ALA A 480 37.51 -54.40 4.19
N GLY A 481 38.78 -54.83 4.34
CA GLY A 481 39.86 -54.43 3.44
C GLY A 481 39.68 -54.94 2.00
N ILE A 482 39.10 -56.13 1.84
CA ILE A 482 38.85 -56.73 0.51
C ILE A 482 37.69 -56.00 -0.18
N ILE A 483 36.63 -55.65 0.55
CA ILE A 483 35.48 -54.91 0.01
C ILE A 483 35.90 -53.50 -0.43
N LEU A 484 36.72 -52.80 0.36
CA LEU A 484 37.24 -51.48 -0.01
C LEU A 484 38.18 -51.54 -1.23
N ALA A 485 38.99 -52.58 -1.36
CA ALA A 485 39.83 -52.79 -2.53
C ALA A 485 39.02 -53.05 -3.81
N ILE A 486 37.92 -53.81 -3.71
CA ILE A 486 37.00 -54.06 -4.83
C ILE A 486 36.32 -52.75 -5.27
N ILE A 487 35.82 -51.95 -4.32
CA ILE A 487 35.18 -50.66 -4.62
C ILE A 487 36.19 -49.69 -5.27
N GLY A 488 37.42 -49.65 -4.77
CA GLY A 488 38.49 -48.85 -5.37
C GLY A 488 38.81 -49.28 -6.81
N ALA A 489 38.89 -50.58 -7.08
CA ALA A 489 39.17 -51.09 -8.43
C ALA A 489 38.04 -50.76 -9.43
N VAL A 490 36.78 -50.78 -8.99
CA VAL A 490 35.63 -50.39 -9.83
C VAL A 490 35.68 -48.91 -10.19
N ILE A 491 35.99 -48.04 -9.23
CA ILE A 491 36.12 -46.59 -9.46
C ILE A 491 37.25 -46.28 -10.44
N VAL A 492 38.41 -46.94 -10.27
CA VAL A 492 39.55 -46.77 -11.19
C VAL A 492 39.19 -47.27 -12.60
N GLY A 493 38.49 -48.40 -12.72
CA GLY A 493 38.02 -48.93 -14.00
C GLY A 493 37.08 -47.97 -14.74
N ILE A 494 36.16 -47.31 -14.01
CA ILE A 494 35.26 -46.29 -14.56
C ILE A 494 36.04 -45.07 -15.05
N ILE A 495 37.02 -44.58 -14.27
CA ILE A 495 37.86 -43.44 -14.65
C ILE A 495 38.69 -43.73 -15.91
N VAL A 496 39.26 -44.94 -16.01
CA VAL A 496 40.06 -45.37 -17.17
C VAL A 496 39.18 -45.52 -18.42
N SER A 497 37.96 -46.05 -18.27
CA SER A 497 36.97 -46.16 -19.36
C SER A 497 36.57 -44.79 -19.93
N ILE A 498 36.31 -43.81 -19.05
CA ILE A 498 35.96 -42.44 -19.43
C ILE A 498 37.15 -41.75 -20.13
N ARG A 499 38.38 -41.96 -19.65
CA ARG A 499 39.59 -41.44 -20.29
C ARG A 499 39.85 -42.05 -21.67
N ARG A 500 39.62 -43.37 -21.85
CA ARG A 500 39.73 -44.03 -23.17
C ARG A 500 38.67 -43.51 -24.15
N LYS A 501 37.42 -43.33 -23.72
CA LYS A 501 36.36 -42.73 -24.56
C LYS A 501 36.67 -41.29 -24.97
N ARG A 502 37.30 -40.48 -24.11
CA ARG A 502 37.73 -39.12 -24.46
C ARG A 502 38.90 -39.09 -25.44
N LYS A 503 39.89 -39.99 -25.31
CA LYS A 503 41.01 -40.10 -26.27
C LYS A 503 40.57 -40.57 -27.66
N ALA A 504 39.61 -41.50 -27.75
CA ALA A 504 39.08 -41.96 -29.04
C ALA A 504 38.25 -40.88 -29.78
N LYS A 505 37.68 -39.91 -29.06
CA LYS A 505 36.95 -38.76 -29.63
C LYS A 505 37.87 -37.65 -30.16
N LEU A 506 39.13 -37.63 -29.73
CA LEU A 506 40.15 -36.65 -30.13
C LEU A 506 41.06 -37.12 -31.28
N SER A 507 41.02 -38.40 -31.66
CA SER A 507 41.78 -38.91 -32.82
C SER A 507 40.94 -39.02 -34.12
N ASN A 508 39.69 -38.58 -34.09
CA ASN A 508 38.75 -38.63 -35.22
C ASN A 508 38.26 -37.23 -35.67
N ASN A 509 39.02 -36.18 -35.34
CA ASN A 509 38.90 -34.86 -35.95
C ASN A 509 40.22 -34.48 -36.62
#